data_AF-A0A965ZYF9-F1
#
_entry.id   AF-A0A965ZYF9-F1
#
_cell.length_a   1.000
_cell.length_b   1.000
_cell.length_c   1.000
_cell.angle_alpha   90.00
_cell.angle_beta   90.00
_cell.angle_gamma   90.00
#
_symmetry.space_group_name_H-M   'P 1'
#
loop_
_entity.id
_entity.type
_entity.pdbx_description
1 polymer ?
#
loop_
_entity_poly.entity_id
_entity_poly.type
_entity_poly.pdbx_seq_one_letter_code
_entity_poly.pdbx_strand_id
1 'polypeptide(L)'
;LIGRTPEYEGVVSQRRHIVVGRGAPAELMRELDIKLDDGMPDQGKVRATLDDGAVTVFGGTNFWGGRESGCVNAVPDWDVNAGAQDCNAVLLF
;
A
#
# COMPACT_ATOMS: atom_id res chain seq x y z
N LEU A 1 11.75 -3.61 -4.93
CA LEU A 1 11.66 -5.07 -5.24
C LEU A 1 10.56 -5.29 -6.28
N ILE A 2 10.71 -6.21 -7.24
CA ILE A 2 9.68 -6.49 -8.27
C ILE A 2 8.95 -7.80 -7.93
N GLY A 3 7.62 -7.76 -7.87
CA GLY A 3 6.78 -8.91 -7.53
C GLY A 3 5.55 -9.04 -8.45
N ARG A 4 4.78 -10.13 -8.26
CA ARG A 4 3.48 -10.33 -8.91
C ARG A 4 2.52 -11.02 -7.94
N THR A 5 1.71 -10.24 -7.23
CA THR A 5 0.70 -10.75 -6.29
C THR A 5 -0.55 -9.86 -6.31
N PRO A 6 -1.67 -10.27 -5.69
CA PRO A 6 -2.85 -9.43 -5.54
C PRO A 6 -2.88 -8.70 -4.18
N GLU A 7 -1.77 -8.64 -3.44
CA GLU A 7 -1.75 -8.23 -2.03
C GLU A 7 -1.57 -6.71 -1.85
N TYR A 8 -2.54 -5.96 -2.35
CA TYR A 8 -2.64 -4.51 -2.20
C TYR A 8 -4.10 -4.09 -2.23
N GLU A 9 -4.40 -2.89 -1.75
CA GLU A 9 -5.77 -2.42 -1.54
C GLU A 9 -6.58 -2.36 -2.86
N GLY A 10 -7.87 -2.66 -2.75
CA GLY A 10 -8.84 -2.54 -3.85
C GLY A 10 -8.79 -3.62 -4.94
N VAL A 11 -8.03 -4.73 -4.79
CA VAL A 11 -7.81 -5.69 -5.90
C VAL A 11 -8.28 -7.13 -5.71
N VAL A 12 -8.81 -7.68 -6.82
CA VAL A 12 -9.24 -9.09 -7.03
C VAL A 12 -8.42 -9.85 -8.09
N SER A 13 -7.35 -9.26 -8.68
CA SER A 13 -6.50 -9.90 -9.71
C SER A 13 -5.00 -9.59 -9.58
N GLN A 14 -4.15 -10.57 -9.88
CA GLN A 14 -2.68 -10.43 -9.75
C GLN A 14 -2.07 -9.52 -10.83
N ARG A 15 -1.29 -8.51 -10.41
CA ARG A 15 -0.52 -7.63 -11.31
C ARG A 15 0.96 -7.60 -10.97
N ARG A 16 1.79 -7.17 -11.92
CA ARG A 16 3.20 -6.90 -11.65
C ARG A 16 3.29 -5.58 -10.89
N HIS A 17 4.22 -5.54 -9.95
CA HIS A 17 4.40 -4.36 -9.13
C HIS A 17 5.85 -4.18 -8.70
N ILE A 18 6.18 -2.94 -8.35
CA ILE A 18 7.40 -2.58 -7.63
C ILE A 18 6.99 -2.16 -6.22
N VAL A 19 7.60 -2.77 -5.22
CA VAL A 19 7.51 -2.29 -3.83
C VAL A 19 8.32 -1.02 -3.71
N VAL A 20 7.67 0.07 -3.29
CA VAL A 20 8.24 1.41 -3.28
C VAL A 20 8.88 1.74 -1.94
N GLY A 21 8.33 1.26 -0.83
CA GLY A 21 9.01 1.38 0.47
C GLY A 21 8.11 1.07 1.64
N ARG A 22 8.66 0.37 2.63
CA ARG A 22 8.10 0.17 3.97
C ARG A 22 8.80 1.11 4.97
N GLY A 23 8.16 1.44 6.09
CA GLY A 23 8.74 2.31 7.12
C GLY A 23 8.64 3.80 6.76
N ALA A 24 7.71 4.17 5.88
CA ALA A 24 7.41 5.56 5.57
C ALA A 24 6.16 6.02 6.33
N PRO A 25 6.09 7.29 6.77
CA PRO A 25 4.89 7.84 7.37
C PRO A 25 3.77 7.98 6.34
N ALA A 26 2.51 7.92 6.81
CA ALA A 26 1.32 8.07 5.96
C ALA A 26 1.33 9.38 5.15
N GLU A 27 1.86 10.47 5.72
CA GLU A 27 2.01 11.76 5.02
C GLU A 27 2.89 11.64 3.77
N LEU A 28 4.04 10.96 3.87
CA LEU A 28 4.94 10.79 2.73
C LEU A 28 4.29 9.94 1.64
N MET A 29 3.58 8.89 2.05
CA MET A 29 2.87 8.02 1.11
C MET A 29 1.74 8.75 0.38
N ARG A 30 0.97 9.58 1.10
CA ARG A 30 -0.05 10.42 0.49
C ARG A 30 0.53 11.36 -0.56
N GLU A 31 1.61 12.07 -0.25
CA GLU A 31 2.24 13.00 -1.19
C GLU A 31 2.84 12.29 -2.39
N LEU A 32 3.32 11.06 -2.22
CA LEU A 32 3.81 10.23 -3.32
C LEU A 32 2.68 9.79 -4.24
N ASP A 33 1.56 9.34 -3.66
CA ASP A 33 0.38 8.89 -4.38
C ASP A 33 -0.27 10.04 -5.17
N ILE A 34 -0.48 11.20 -4.53
CA ILE A 34 -1.00 12.41 -5.20
C ILE A 34 -0.14 12.83 -6.40
N LYS A 35 1.19 12.66 -6.32
CA LYS A 35 2.10 13.08 -7.40
C LYS A 35 2.18 12.10 -8.56
N LEU A 36 2.05 10.81 -8.29
CA LEU A 36 2.21 9.76 -9.29
C LEU A 36 0.88 9.31 -9.88
N ASP A 37 -0.22 9.60 -9.21
CA ASP A 37 -1.54 9.05 -9.49
C ASP A 37 -2.64 10.07 -9.16
N ASP A 38 -3.54 9.78 -8.22
CA ASP A 38 -4.65 10.62 -7.80
C ASP A 38 -4.79 10.75 -6.26
N GLY A 39 -3.94 10.05 -5.50
CA GLY A 39 -3.95 10.07 -4.03
C GLY A 39 -4.88 9.04 -3.40
N MET A 40 -5.51 8.16 -4.18
CA MET A 40 -6.37 7.12 -3.64
C MET A 40 -5.59 5.79 -3.45
N PRO A 41 -5.35 5.35 -2.21
CA PRO A 41 -4.52 4.16 -1.92
C PRO A 41 -5.10 2.84 -2.46
N ASP A 42 -6.35 2.81 -2.89
CA ASP A 42 -7.04 1.66 -3.48
C ASP A 42 -7.27 1.79 -5.00
N GLN A 43 -6.93 2.94 -5.62
CA GLN A 43 -7.26 3.32 -7.00
C GLN A 43 -6.11 3.93 -7.80
N GLY A 44 -6.05 3.65 -9.12
CA GLY A 44 -4.89 3.95 -9.98
C GLY A 44 -3.74 2.90 -10.08
N LYS A 45 -2.49 3.37 -10.13
CA LYS A 45 -1.22 2.62 -10.18
C LYS A 45 -0.43 2.61 -8.87
N VAL A 46 -0.49 3.66 -8.04
CA VAL A 46 0.12 3.62 -6.71
C VAL A 46 -0.91 3.03 -5.76
N ARG A 47 -0.52 2.06 -4.95
CA ARG A 47 -1.41 1.34 -4.04
C ARG A 47 -0.80 1.18 -2.69
N ALA A 48 -1.62 1.32 -1.66
CA ALA A 48 -1.29 0.78 -0.36
C ALA A 48 -1.23 -0.75 -0.42
N THR A 49 -0.24 -1.33 0.25
CA THR A 49 -0.23 -2.77 0.51
C THR A 49 -1.36 -3.16 1.46
N LEU A 50 -1.70 -4.45 1.54
CA LEU A 50 -2.66 -4.92 2.54
C LEU A 50 -2.19 -4.60 3.95
N ASP A 51 -3.13 -4.33 4.85
CA ASP A 51 -2.88 -4.28 6.29
C ASP A 51 -2.15 -5.55 6.74
N ASP A 52 -1.05 -5.41 7.49
CA ASP A 52 -0.30 -6.50 8.11
C ASP A 52 -1.24 -7.44 8.90
N GLY A 53 -2.30 -6.91 9.52
CA GLY A 53 -3.32 -7.70 10.22
C GLY A 53 -4.24 -8.54 9.31
N ALA A 54 -4.32 -8.21 8.02
CA ALA A 54 -5.14 -8.88 7.02
C ALA A 54 -4.34 -9.81 6.09
N VAL A 55 -3.01 -9.90 6.24
CA VAL A 55 -2.17 -10.79 5.42
C VAL A 55 -2.41 -12.24 5.84
N THR A 56 -3.31 -12.92 5.12
CA THR A 56 -3.72 -14.31 5.41
C THR A 56 -2.98 -15.36 4.58
N VAL A 57 -2.28 -14.94 3.52
CA VAL A 57 -1.58 -15.84 2.59
C VAL A 57 -0.10 -15.44 2.50
N PHE A 58 0.79 -16.42 2.64
CA PHE A 58 2.24 -16.27 2.48
C PHE A 58 2.67 -16.13 1.00
N GLY A 59 1.98 -15.28 0.22
CA GLY A 59 2.17 -15.18 -1.23
C GLY A 59 3.19 -14.13 -1.67
N GLY A 60 3.24 -12.99 -0.98
CA GLY A 60 4.15 -11.89 -1.32
C GLY A 60 4.28 -10.79 -0.25
N THR A 61 3.20 -10.27 0.32
CA THR A 61 3.27 -9.25 1.39
C THR A 61 4.02 -9.74 2.63
N ASN A 62 4.10 -11.05 2.86
CA ASN A 62 4.98 -11.60 3.90
C ASN A 62 6.49 -11.52 3.57
N PHE A 63 6.88 -11.32 2.30
CA PHE A 63 8.28 -11.17 1.87
C PHE A 63 8.74 -9.71 1.82
N TRP A 64 7.81 -8.77 1.64
CA TRP A 64 8.12 -7.33 1.52
C TRP A 64 7.35 -6.42 2.49
N GLY A 65 6.56 -7.02 3.39
CA GLY A 65 5.72 -6.35 4.38
C GLY A 65 4.37 -5.88 3.81
N GLY A 66 3.31 -5.98 4.59
CA GLY A 66 2.13 -5.15 4.42
C GLY A 66 2.38 -3.75 4.97
N ARG A 67 1.28 -3.05 5.27
CA ARG A 67 1.30 -1.74 5.94
C ARG A 67 0.73 -1.86 7.35
N GLU A 68 1.09 -0.91 8.20
CA GLU A 68 0.37 -0.67 9.44
C GLU A 68 -1.11 -0.32 9.16
N SER A 69 -2.02 -0.82 10.01
CA SER A 69 -3.47 -0.60 9.86
C SER A 69 -3.85 0.87 9.76
N GLY A 70 -3.19 1.73 10.53
CA GLY A 70 -3.41 3.18 10.57
C GLY A 70 -2.90 3.95 9.35
N CYS A 71 -2.32 3.30 8.34
CA CYS A 71 -1.84 4.00 7.15
C CYS A 71 -2.94 4.43 6.19
N VAL A 72 -4.06 3.70 6.18
CA VAL A 72 -5.22 3.98 5.33
C VAL A 72 -6.47 3.83 6.19
N ASN A 73 -7.38 4.78 6.09
CA ASN A 73 -8.63 4.78 6.87
C ASN A 73 -9.73 3.92 6.19
N ALA A 74 -10.93 3.92 6.78
CA ALA A 74 -12.08 3.14 6.28
C ALA A 74 -12.71 3.69 4.98
N VAL A 75 -12.37 4.91 4.57
CA VAL A 75 -12.82 5.54 3.32
C VAL A 75 -11.57 5.75 2.47
N PRO A 76 -11.11 4.69 1.77
CA PRO A 76 -9.72 4.45 1.41
C PRO A 76 -8.97 5.74 1.03
N ASP A 77 -8.26 6.28 2.02
CA ASP A 77 -7.42 7.47 1.94
C ASP A 77 -6.26 7.30 2.91
N TRP A 78 -5.09 7.85 2.57
CA TRP A 78 -3.90 7.80 3.41
C TRP A 78 -4.14 8.59 4.70
N ASP A 79 -4.22 7.88 5.83
CA ASP A 79 -4.61 8.48 7.09
C ASP A 79 -3.41 9.15 7.78
N VAL A 80 -3.22 10.42 7.46
CA VAL A 80 -2.17 11.25 8.08
C VAL A 80 -2.45 11.57 9.55
N ASN A 81 -3.70 11.47 10.00
CA ASN A 81 -4.08 11.82 11.37
C ASN A 81 -3.89 10.66 12.34
N ALA A 82 -3.87 9.42 11.84
CA ALA A 82 -3.57 8.22 12.63
C ALA A 82 -2.11 8.18 13.14
N GLY A 83 -1.21 8.96 12.54
CA GLY A 83 0.19 9.03 12.95
C GLY A 83 1.01 7.78 12.61
N ALA A 84 0.51 6.91 11.73
CA ALA A 84 1.20 5.70 11.31
C ALA A 84 2.56 6.01 10.65
N GLN A 85 3.57 5.24 11.04
CA GLN A 85 4.96 5.43 10.62
C GLN A 85 5.49 4.26 9.78
N ASP A 86 4.79 3.13 9.76
CA ASP A 86 5.17 1.95 9.00
C ASP A 86 4.21 1.66 7.85
N CYS A 87 4.10 2.62 6.94
CA CYS A 87 3.30 2.45 5.73
C CYS A 87 4.10 1.84 4.60
N ASN A 88 3.40 1.09 3.75
CA ASN A 88 3.99 0.45 2.58
C ASN A 88 3.07 0.55 1.36
N ALA A 89 3.70 0.84 0.22
CA ALA A 89 3.04 1.07 -1.06
C ALA A 89 3.72 0.30 -2.20
N VAL A 90 2.94 -0.02 -3.21
CA VAL A 90 3.38 -0.64 -4.46
C VAL A 90 2.98 0.20 -5.66
N LEU A 91 3.85 0.22 -6.68
CA LEU A 91 3.56 0.79 -7.99
C LEU A 91 3.24 -0.33 -8.97
N LEU A 92 2.05 -0.32 -9.52
CA LEU A 92 1.54 -1.29 -10.50
C LEU A 92 1.91 -0.89 -11.93
N PHE A 93 2.24 -1.89 -12.77
CA PHE A 93 2.47 -1.72 -14.21
C PHE A 93 2.22 -3.02 -14.98
#